data_AF-A0A6V2QVB4-F1
#
_entry.id   AF-A0A6V2QVB4-F1
#
_cell.length_a   1.000
_cell.length_b   1.000
_cell.length_c   1.000
_cell.angle_alpha   90.00
_cell.angle_beta   90.00
_cell.angle_gamma   90.00
#
_symmetry.space_group_name_H-M   'P 1'
#
loop_
_entity.id
_entity.type
_entity.pdbx_description
1 polymer ?
#
loop_
_entity_poly.entity_id
_entity_poly.type
_entity_poly.pdbx_seq_one_letter_code
_entity_poly.pdbx_strand_id
1 'polypeptide(L)'
;MIALTAIAAAASFGRPRLLPHAARACVARHRAAAMEEAAADWSFLDAAYLITCPDDDGSNPRLDRVLPLLRQVGLGDLVEVRSFERDDADRIRGCYSSHISVLQEAQRRVEGKRECNILVLEDNIDVSPRLSSDTLAAVREYVTDPAAGPRDMVHLAYIMYVPGLRVERTSGARERIVRLLCTPDSVLGTTAYLVTRSGLDALLAEHARHGEGTVTEEGGGAETEGSYRESTGRRRE
;
A
#
# COMPACT_ATOMS: atom_id res chain seq x y z
N MET A 1 -19.70 -25.68 24.26
CA MET A 1 -21.15 -25.74 24.02
C MET A 1 -21.87 -25.32 25.28
N ILE A 2 -22.53 -24.16 25.28
CA ILE A 2 -23.72 -23.82 26.07
C ILE A 2 -24.35 -22.61 25.37
N ALA A 3 -25.64 -22.73 25.07
CA ALA A 3 -26.45 -21.77 24.34
C ALA A 3 -27.14 -20.76 25.29
N LEU A 4 -27.44 -19.59 24.71
CA LEU A 4 -28.54 -18.64 24.96
C LEU A 4 -29.12 -18.49 26.38
N THR A 5 -29.34 -17.23 26.80
CA THR A 5 -30.70 -16.67 27.01
C THR A 5 -30.63 -15.13 27.03
N ALA A 6 -31.57 -14.51 26.29
CA ALA A 6 -31.80 -13.07 26.23
C ALA A 6 -32.67 -12.58 27.40
N ILE A 7 -32.43 -11.35 27.87
CA ILE A 7 -33.40 -10.57 28.65
C ILE A 7 -33.62 -9.25 27.93
N ALA A 8 -34.85 -9.05 27.47
CA ALA A 8 -35.37 -7.75 27.06
C ALA A 8 -36.02 -7.07 28.26
N ALA A 9 -35.64 -5.82 28.54
CA ALA A 9 -36.46 -4.90 29.31
C ALA A 9 -36.38 -3.53 28.62
N ALA A 10 -37.51 -3.11 28.08
CA ALA A 10 -37.70 -1.81 27.46
C ALA A 10 -37.78 -0.73 28.54
N ALA A 11 -36.88 0.26 28.48
CA ALA A 11 -37.05 1.55 29.11
C ALA A 11 -37.02 2.62 28.03
N SER A 12 -38.15 3.31 27.86
CA SER A 12 -38.37 4.41 26.94
C SER A 12 -37.58 5.65 27.38
N PHE A 13 -36.44 5.88 26.74
CA PHE A 13 -35.75 7.17 26.81
C PHE A 13 -35.92 7.90 25.47
N GLY A 14 -36.39 9.15 25.55
CA GLY A 14 -36.72 9.99 24.41
C GLY A 14 -35.58 10.12 23.41
N ARG A 15 -35.91 10.03 22.11
CA ARG A 15 -34.97 10.26 21.01
C ARG A 15 -34.32 11.64 21.17
N PRO A 16 -32.99 11.74 21.27
CA PRO A 16 -32.32 13.02 21.10
C PRO A 16 -32.57 13.49 19.67
N ARG A 17 -33.20 14.66 19.50
CA ARG A 17 -33.21 15.38 18.23
C ARG A 17 -31.76 15.74 17.90
N LEU A 18 -31.18 15.09 16.91
CA LEU A 18 -29.95 15.55 16.28
C LEU A 18 -30.24 16.92 15.66
N LEU A 19 -29.75 17.97 16.30
CA LEU A 19 -29.69 19.29 15.69
C LEU A 19 -28.77 19.17 14.46
N PRO A 20 -29.15 19.75 13.30
CA PRO A 20 -28.26 19.81 12.16
C PRO A 20 -27.08 20.72 12.56
N HIS A 21 -25.99 20.11 12.99
CA HIS A 21 -24.71 20.81 13.04
C HIS A 21 -24.37 21.15 11.60
N ALA A 22 -24.54 22.42 11.27
CA ALA A 22 -24.06 22.99 10.04
C ALA A 22 -22.61 22.53 9.88
N ALA A 23 -22.38 21.65 8.91
CA ALA A 23 -21.07 21.31 8.37
C ALA A 23 -20.54 22.59 7.70
N ARG A 24 -20.19 23.57 8.53
CA ARG A 24 -19.52 24.79 8.15
C ARG A 24 -18.16 24.36 7.68
N ALA A 25 -17.99 24.22 6.36
CA ALA A 25 -17.02 24.95 5.55
C ALA A 25 -15.60 25.19 6.14
N CYS A 26 -15.15 24.34 7.07
CA CYS A 26 -13.86 24.40 7.75
C CYS A 26 -12.87 23.43 7.10
N VAL A 27 -13.38 22.30 6.56
CA VAL A 27 -12.55 21.29 5.89
C VAL A 27 -12.06 21.75 4.51
N ALA A 28 -12.78 22.66 3.84
CA ALA A 28 -12.42 23.14 2.50
C ALA A 28 -11.42 24.32 2.48
N ARG A 29 -11.04 24.90 3.63
CA ARG A 29 -10.21 26.12 3.71
C ARG A 29 -8.79 25.93 4.22
N HIS A 30 -8.38 24.72 4.61
CA HIS A 30 -6.97 24.32 4.52
C HIS A 30 -6.59 23.84 3.10
N ARG A 31 -7.34 24.33 2.11
CA ARG A 31 -6.85 24.77 0.80
C ARG A 31 -5.38 25.14 0.87
N ALA A 32 -4.53 24.35 0.21
CA ALA A 32 -3.40 24.76 -0.64
C ALA A 32 -2.50 25.93 -0.16
N ALA A 33 -2.53 26.26 1.12
CA ALA A 33 -1.83 27.36 1.71
C ALA A 33 -0.55 26.76 2.26
N ALA A 34 0.44 26.74 1.37
CA ALA A 34 1.83 26.45 1.67
C ALA A 34 2.03 25.09 2.39
N MET A 35 1.76 23.99 1.67
CA MET A 35 2.92 23.10 1.48
C MET A 35 3.87 23.95 0.65
N GLU A 36 4.68 24.75 1.34
CA GLU A 36 5.91 25.24 0.76
C GLU A 36 6.54 24.01 0.13
N GLU A 37 7.02 24.20 -1.10
CA GLU A 37 7.65 23.21 -1.96
C GLU A 37 8.99 22.75 -1.33
N ALA A 38 8.99 22.44 -0.04
CA ALA A 38 9.89 21.51 0.59
C ALA A 38 9.58 20.16 -0.05
N ALA A 39 10.07 19.99 -1.28
CA ALA A 39 10.15 18.71 -1.94
C ALA A 39 10.70 17.73 -0.90
N ALA A 40 9.86 16.80 -0.48
CA ALA A 40 10.29 15.85 0.52
C ALA A 40 11.49 15.10 -0.03
N ASP A 41 12.51 14.91 0.81
CA ASP A 41 13.74 14.27 0.37
C ASP A 41 13.52 12.75 0.26
N TRP A 42 13.32 12.29 -0.98
CA TRP A 42 13.16 10.88 -1.33
C TRP A 42 14.47 10.21 -1.75
N SER A 43 15.64 10.85 -1.55
CA SER A 43 16.93 10.31 -2.00
C SER A 43 17.32 8.98 -1.34
N PHE A 44 16.60 8.57 -0.30
CA PHE A 44 16.80 7.30 0.39
C PHE A 44 16.13 6.13 -0.33
N LEU A 45 15.31 6.38 -1.36
CA LEU A 45 14.71 5.35 -2.20
C LEU A 45 15.65 4.93 -3.32
N ASP A 46 15.69 3.63 -3.60
CA ASP A 46 16.42 3.06 -4.75
C ASP A 46 15.53 2.85 -5.96
N ALA A 47 14.22 2.69 -5.73
CA ALA A 47 13.19 2.64 -6.76
C ALA A 47 11.83 3.01 -6.16
N ALA A 48 10.94 3.55 -6.99
CA ALA A 48 9.55 3.80 -6.63
C ALA A 48 8.64 3.36 -7.78
N TYR A 49 7.57 2.65 -7.45
CA TYR A 49 6.62 2.12 -8.43
C TYR A 49 5.19 2.53 -8.07
N LEU A 50 4.38 2.81 -9.10
CA LEU A 50 2.95 3.04 -9.00
C LEU A 50 2.20 1.99 -9.83
N ILE A 51 1.52 1.10 -9.14
CA ILE A 51 0.66 0.07 -9.70
C ILE A 51 -0.68 0.72 -10.07
N THR A 52 -1.13 0.43 -11.28
CA THR A 52 -2.40 0.92 -11.79
C THR A 52 -3.08 -0.10 -12.69
N CYS A 53 -4.40 -0.05 -12.75
CA CYS A 53 -5.21 -0.87 -13.65
C CYS A 53 -6.13 0.05 -14.46
N PRO A 54 -5.82 0.28 -15.76
CA PRO A 54 -6.73 0.99 -16.65
C PRO A 54 -8.10 0.30 -16.73
N ASP A 55 -9.13 1.08 -17.05
CA ASP A 55 -10.44 0.55 -17.38
C ASP A 55 -10.46 -0.07 -18.79
N ASP A 56 -11.50 -0.83 -19.12
CA ASP A 56 -11.61 -1.61 -20.37
C ASP A 56 -11.55 -0.73 -21.64
N ASP A 57 -11.91 0.54 -21.51
CA ASP A 57 -11.82 1.54 -22.59
C ASP A 57 -10.42 2.18 -22.73
N GLY A 58 -9.46 1.73 -21.91
CA GLY A 58 -8.10 2.24 -21.83
C GLY A 58 -7.95 3.53 -21.03
N SER A 59 -9.05 4.09 -20.49
CA SER A 59 -8.99 5.26 -19.62
C SER A 59 -8.42 4.90 -18.25
N ASN A 60 -7.84 5.89 -17.56
CA ASN A 60 -7.27 5.68 -16.23
C ASN A 60 -7.48 6.88 -15.31
N PRO A 61 -8.73 7.14 -14.89
CA PRO A 61 -9.06 8.30 -14.07
C PRO A 61 -8.40 8.28 -12.69
N ARG A 62 -7.99 7.10 -12.18
CA ARG A 62 -7.27 6.98 -10.91
C ARG A 62 -5.84 7.47 -11.04
N LEU A 63 -5.14 7.02 -12.08
CA LEU A 63 -3.79 7.50 -12.40
C LEU A 63 -3.79 9.00 -12.65
N ASP A 64 -4.72 9.51 -13.46
CA ASP A 64 -4.84 10.94 -13.78
C ASP A 64 -5.03 11.80 -12.52
N ARG A 65 -5.74 11.28 -11.51
CA ARG A 65 -5.92 11.93 -10.21
C ARG A 65 -4.65 11.89 -9.35
N VAL A 66 -3.93 10.76 -9.34
CA VAL A 66 -2.79 10.55 -8.44
C VAL A 66 -1.51 11.23 -8.90
N LEU A 67 -1.24 11.31 -10.20
CA LEU A 67 0.00 11.92 -10.70
C LEU A 67 0.21 13.37 -10.23
N PRO A 68 -0.80 14.27 -10.23
CA PRO A 68 -0.67 15.60 -9.64
C PRO A 68 -0.36 15.58 -8.14
N LEU A 69 -0.91 14.63 -7.40
CA LEU A 69 -0.67 14.49 -5.95
C LEU A 69 0.77 14.05 -5.66
N LEU A 70 1.31 13.11 -6.45
CA LEU A 70 2.70 12.68 -6.34
C LEU A 70 3.68 13.83 -6.62
N ARG A 71 3.36 14.70 -7.58
CA ARG A 71 4.16 15.92 -7.84
C ARG A 71 4.18 16.86 -6.64
N GLN A 72 3.05 17.03 -5.94
CA GLN A 72 2.97 17.91 -4.76
C GLN A 72 3.89 17.45 -3.61
N VAL A 73 4.21 16.16 -3.54
CA VAL A 73 5.10 15.58 -2.51
C VAL A 73 6.51 15.28 -3.03
N GLY A 74 6.85 15.68 -4.25
CA GLY A 74 8.19 15.45 -4.83
C GLY A 74 8.44 14.04 -5.36
N LEU A 75 7.41 13.21 -5.54
CA LEU A 75 7.50 11.85 -6.09
C LEU A 75 7.22 11.77 -7.60
N GLY A 76 6.71 12.84 -8.21
CA GLY A 76 6.17 12.82 -9.57
C GLY A 76 7.11 12.22 -10.63
N ASP A 77 8.39 12.59 -10.61
CA ASP A 77 9.38 12.13 -11.58
C ASP A 77 10.20 10.92 -11.09
N LEU A 78 9.99 10.49 -9.83
CA LEU A 78 10.70 9.36 -9.22
C LEU A 78 9.96 8.03 -9.39
N VAL A 79 8.64 8.12 -9.59
CA VAL A 79 7.76 6.96 -9.61
C VAL A 79 7.61 6.42 -11.03
N GLU A 80 7.82 5.12 -11.16
CA GLU A 80 7.59 4.39 -12.41
C GLU A 80 6.20 3.76 -12.41
N VAL A 81 5.38 4.16 -13.38
CA VAL A 81 4.03 3.62 -13.54
C VAL A 81 4.11 2.22 -14.15
N ARG A 82 3.39 1.27 -13.56
CA ARG A 82 3.23 -0.10 -14.05
C ARG A 82 1.75 -0.42 -14.16
N SER A 83 1.30 -0.60 -15.39
CA SER A 83 -0.10 -0.90 -15.71
C SER A 83 -0.30 -2.41 -15.82
N PHE A 84 -1.36 -2.90 -15.18
CA PHE A 84 -1.76 -4.30 -15.20
C PHE A 84 -3.20 -4.43 -15.68
N GLU A 85 -3.52 -5.57 -16.29
CA GLU A 85 -4.90 -5.90 -16.63
C GLU A 85 -5.73 -6.13 -15.36
N ARG A 86 -7.03 -5.82 -15.44
CA ARG A 86 -7.95 -6.08 -14.33
C ARG A 86 -8.26 -7.58 -14.27
N ASP A 87 -7.99 -8.19 -13.12
CA ASP A 87 -8.49 -9.54 -12.82
C ASP A 87 -9.84 -9.44 -12.11
N ASP A 88 -10.92 -9.44 -12.88
CA ASP A 88 -12.27 -9.40 -12.33
C ASP A 88 -12.78 -10.77 -11.84
N ALA A 89 -12.08 -11.86 -12.20
CA ALA A 89 -12.40 -13.21 -11.73
C ALA A 89 -11.86 -13.48 -10.32
N ASP A 90 -10.62 -13.03 -10.05
CA ASP A 90 -9.99 -13.09 -8.74
C ASP A 90 -9.19 -11.81 -8.46
N ARG A 91 -9.91 -10.80 -7.97
CA ARG A 91 -9.32 -9.49 -7.65
C ARG A 91 -8.20 -9.58 -6.61
N ILE A 92 -8.28 -10.53 -5.67
CA ILE A 92 -7.26 -10.67 -4.62
C ILE A 92 -5.97 -11.20 -5.24
N ARG A 93 -6.09 -12.22 -6.10
CA ARG A 93 -4.95 -12.76 -6.85
C ARG A 93 -4.38 -11.75 -7.85
N GLY A 94 -5.24 -10.97 -8.51
CA GLY A 94 -4.82 -9.88 -9.40
C GLY A 94 -3.97 -8.84 -8.67
N CYS A 95 -4.45 -8.36 -7.52
CA CYS A 95 -3.66 -7.48 -6.65
C CYS A 95 -2.33 -8.12 -6.27
N TYR A 96 -2.34 -9.33 -5.72
CA TYR A 96 -1.12 -10.04 -5.34
C TYR A 96 -0.10 -10.14 -6.49
N SER A 97 -0.55 -10.53 -7.67
CA SER A 97 0.31 -10.75 -8.85
C SER A 97 0.96 -9.45 -9.33
N SER A 98 0.23 -8.34 -9.32
CA SER A 98 0.78 -7.02 -9.69
C SER A 98 1.90 -6.58 -8.72
N HIS A 99 1.71 -6.79 -7.42
CA HIS A 99 2.73 -6.49 -6.41
C HIS A 99 3.96 -7.37 -6.55
N ILE A 100 3.80 -8.69 -6.71
CA ILE A 100 4.93 -9.60 -6.92
C ILE A 100 5.71 -9.25 -8.18
N SER A 101 5.04 -8.94 -9.28
CA SER A 101 5.68 -8.55 -10.54
C SER A 101 6.59 -7.32 -10.36
N VAL A 102 6.07 -6.27 -9.70
CA VAL A 102 6.84 -5.07 -9.35
C VAL A 102 8.01 -5.39 -8.41
N LEU A 103 7.81 -6.25 -7.41
CA LEU A 103 8.88 -6.63 -6.47
C LEU A 103 9.99 -7.44 -7.16
N GLN A 104 9.66 -8.34 -8.06
CA GLN A 104 10.65 -9.06 -8.87
C GLN A 104 11.43 -8.11 -9.77
N GLU A 105 10.77 -7.11 -10.36
CA GLU A 105 11.43 -6.06 -11.13
C GLU A 105 12.38 -5.22 -10.26
N ALA A 106 11.92 -4.82 -9.07
CA ALA A 106 12.73 -4.11 -8.10
C ALA A 106 13.97 -4.92 -7.72
N GLN A 107 13.84 -6.22 -7.46
CA GLN A 107 14.96 -7.10 -7.11
C GLN A 107 16.04 -7.11 -8.19
N ARG A 108 15.64 -7.23 -9.46
CA ARG A 108 16.58 -7.15 -10.61
C ARG A 108 17.29 -5.81 -10.67
N ARG A 109 16.55 -4.71 -10.47
CA ARG A 109 17.11 -3.35 -10.54
C ARG A 109 18.16 -3.08 -9.45
N VAL A 110 17.94 -3.62 -8.26
CA VAL A 110 18.86 -3.43 -7.12
C VAL A 110 19.84 -4.58 -6.96
N GLU A 111 20.01 -5.43 -7.97
CA GLU A 111 20.97 -6.54 -7.92
C GLU A 111 22.38 -6.04 -7.54
N GLY A 112 23.04 -6.75 -6.63
CA GLY A 112 24.36 -6.38 -6.10
C GLY A 112 24.37 -5.27 -5.03
N LYS A 113 23.24 -4.62 -4.73
CA LYS A 113 23.16 -3.67 -3.59
C LYS A 113 22.95 -4.43 -2.27
N ARG A 114 23.74 -4.11 -1.25
CA ARG A 114 23.57 -4.73 0.08
C ARG A 114 22.29 -4.26 0.78
N GLU A 115 22.04 -2.96 0.74
CA GLU A 115 20.84 -2.34 1.27
C GLU A 115 20.04 -1.74 0.11
N CYS A 116 18.71 -1.73 0.24
CA CYS A 116 17.85 -0.98 -0.66
C CYS A 116 16.53 -0.61 0.00
N ASN A 117 15.90 0.45 -0.48
CA ASN A 117 14.55 0.87 -0.10
C ASN A 117 13.68 1.03 -1.35
N ILE A 118 12.61 0.25 -1.45
CA ILE A 118 11.70 0.27 -2.59
C ILE A 118 10.35 0.80 -2.12
N LEU A 119 9.85 1.86 -2.75
CA LEU A 119 8.51 2.38 -2.53
C LEU A 119 7.53 1.74 -3.53
N VAL A 120 6.43 1.20 -3.03
CA VAL A 120 5.33 0.67 -3.86
C VAL A 120 4.05 1.39 -3.48
N LEU A 121 3.35 1.89 -4.50
CA LEU A 121 2.11 2.64 -4.39
C LEU A 121 1.06 2.05 -5.33
N GLU A 122 -0.22 2.18 -4.97
CA GLU A 122 -1.37 1.98 -5.86
C GLU A 122 -1.97 3.34 -6.27
N ASP A 123 -2.72 3.37 -7.38
CA ASP A 123 -3.38 4.58 -7.92
C ASP A 123 -4.67 5.01 -7.18
N ASN A 124 -5.05 4.30 -6.13
CA ASN A 124 -6.22 4.57 -5.29
C ASN A 124 -5.87 5.40 -4.03
N ILE A 125 -4.71 6.05 -4.03
CA ILE A 125 -4.25 6.90 -2.92
C ILE A 125 -4.81 8.33 -2.97
N ASP A 126 -4.86 8.93 -1.79
CA ASP A 126 -5.06 10.36 -1.57
C ASP A 126 -4.02 10.87 -0.57
N VAL A 127 -3.65 12.14 -0.64
CA VAL A 127 -2.64 12.72 0.25
C VAL A 127 -3.31 13.12 1.55
N SER A 128 -2.94 12.42 2.62
CA SER A 128 -3.37 12.80 3.96
C SER A 128 -2.79 14.18 4.33
N PRO A 129 -3.59 15.09 4.91
CA PRO A 129 -3.06 16.36 5.43
C PRO A 129 -2.05 16.18 6.57
N ARG A 130 -1.89 14.94 7.08
CA ARG A 130 -0.88 14.57 8.08
C ARG A 130 0.46 14.13 7.47
N LEU A 131 0.53 13.99 6.14
CA LEU A 131 1.77 13.73 5.43
C LEU A 131 2.57 15.04 5.32
N SER A 132 3.28 15.38 6.40
CA SER A 132 4.17 16.53 6.44
C SER A 132 5.61 16.14 6.15
N SER A 133 6.46 17.14 5.86
CA SER A 133 7.92 16.99 5.76
C SER A 133 8.50 16.22 6.95
N ASP A 134 8.03 16.49 8.16
CA ASP A 134 8.50 15.81 9.37
C ASP A 134 8.11 14.32 9.40
N THR A 135 6.93 13.96 8.89
CA THR A 135 6.51 12.55 8.82
C THR A 135 7.43 11.79 7.87
N LEU A 136 7.79 12.39 6.73
CA LEU A 136 8.72 11.79 5.78
C LEU A 136 10.15 11.75 6.30
N ALA A 137 10.59 12.79 7.02
CA ALA A 137 11.87 12.78 7.73
C ALA A 137 11.94 11.64 8.77
N ALA A 138 10.87 11.42 9.52
CA ALA A 138 10.79 10.32 10.49
C ALA A 138 10.82 8.94 9.81
N VAL A 139 10.15 8.78 8.66
CA VAL A 139 10.23 7.54 7.85
C VAL A 139 11.66 7.33 7.36
N ARG A 140 12.29 8.36 6.78
CA ARG A 140 13.67 8.31 6.30
C ARG A 140 14.62 7.91 7.42
N GLU A 141 14.56 8.61 8.55
CA GLU A 141 15.39 8.31 9.72
C GLU A 141 15.17 6.86 10.16
N TYR A 142 13.92 6.40 10.24
CA TYR A 142 13.59 5.05 10.66
C TYR A 142 14.13 3.95 9.74
N VAL A 143 14.11 4.14 8.42
CA VAL A 143 14.57 3.13 7.45
C VAL A 143 16.07 3.18 7.19
N THR A 144 16.72 4.32 7.47
CA THR A 144 18.16 4.49 7.27
C THR A 144 18.98 4.35 8.56
N ASP A 145 18.34 4.39 9.74
CA ASP A 145 19.01 4.26 11.04
C ASP A 145 19.43 2.80 11.32
N PRO A 146 20.73 2.47 11.31
CA PRO A 146 21.20 1.13 11.62
C PRO A 146 20.91 0.72 13.07
N ALA A 147 20.76 1.68 14.01
CA ALA A 147 20.41 1.42 15.40
C ALA A 147 18.91 1.12 15.58
N ALA A 148 18.10 1.25 14.53
CA ALA A 148 16.74 0.74 14.52
C ALA A 148 16.74 -0.80 14.52
N GLY A 149 17.77 -1.44 13.97
CA GLY A 149 17.76 -2.87 13.67
C GLY A 149 16.98 -3.16 12.38
N PRO A 150 16.92 -4.43 11.95
CA PRO A 150 16.34 -4.79 10.67
C PRO A 150 14.86 -4.37 10.59
N ARG A 151 14.49 -3.84 9.42
CA ARG A 151 13.13 -3.46 9.05
C ARG A 151 12.84 -4.15 7.76
N ASP A 152 11.74 -4.87 7.67
CA ASP A 152 11.35 -5.51 6.41
C ASP A 152 10.46 -4.58 5.60
N MET A 153 9.51 -3.93 6.27
CA MET A 153 8.48 -3.14 5.61
C MET A 153 8.00 -1.99 6.50
N VAL A 154 7.69 -0.85 5.89
CA VAL A 154 7.01 0.28 6.50
C VAL A 154 5.70 0.52 5.74
N HIS A 155 4.59 0.36 6.43
CA HIS A 155 3.27 0.62 5.86
C HIS A 155 2.94 2.11 5.91
N LEU A 156 2.53 2.69 4.78
CA LEU A 156 2.30 4.13 4.62
C LEU A 156 0.82 4.47 4.38
N ALA A 157 -0.03 3.47 4.15
CA ALA A 157 -1.44 3.67 3.94
C ALA A 157 -2.23 3.59 5.26
N TYR A 158 -3.41 4.21 5.26
CA TYR A 158 -4.32 4.09 6.38
C TYR A 158 -4.81 2.65 6.51
N ILE A 159 -4.61 2.04 7.68
CA ILE A 159 -5.08 0.70 7.99
C ILE A 159 -6.42 0.83 8.73
N MET A 160 -7.50 0.31 8.12
CA MET A 160 -8.77 0.12 8.82
C MET A 160 -8.65 -0.98 9.90
N TYR A 161 -9.68 -1.19 10.71
CA TYR A 161 -9.66 -2.29 11.68
C TYR A 161 -9.37 -3.63 11.00
N VAL A 162 -8.25 -4.26 11.38
CA VAL A 162 -7.85 -5.60 10.93
C VAL A 162 -7.87 -6.54 12.15
N PRO A 163 -8.67 -7.62 12.14
CA PRO A 163 -8.62 -8.63 13.18
C PRO A 163 -7.21 -9.19 13.37
N GLY A 164 -6.78 -9.36 14.62
CA GLY A 164 -5.45 -9.88 14.95
C GLY A 164 -4.31 -8.84 14.90
N LEU A 165 -4.55 -7.66 14.32
CA LEU A 165 -3.57 -6.58 14.29
C LEU A 165 -3.48 -5.89 15.66
N ARG A 166 -2.27 -5.84 16.22
CA ARG A 166 -1.96 -5.03 17.42
C ARG A 166 -0.99 -3.91 17.06
N VAL A 167 -1.18 -2.77 17.72
CA VAL A 167 -0.34 -1.58 17.50
C VAL A 167 0.41 -1.27 18.79
N GLU A 168 1.74 -1.27 18.71
CA GLU A 168 2.62 -0.84 19.79
C GLU A 168 3.19 0.53 19.47
N ARG A 169 3.09 1.46 20.43
CA ARG A 169 3.77 2.75 20.32
C ARG A 169 5.27 2.53 20.49
N THR A 170 6.06 3.18 19.65
CA THR A 170 7.48 3.30 19.90
C THR A 170 7.75 4.52 20.78
N SER A 171 8.86 4.51 21.53
CA SER A 171 9.24 5.57 22.46
C SER A 171 10.43 6.39 21.94
N GLY A 172 10.58 7.61 22.45
CA GLY A 172 11.71 8.49 22.16
C GLY A 172 11.63 9.14 20.78
N ALA A 173 12.75 9.25 20.06
CA ALA A 173 12.83 9.91 18.76
C ALA A 173 11.88 9.32 17.69
N ARG A 174 11.32 8.12 17.93
CA ARG A 174 10.49 7.37 16.99
C ARG A 174 9.00 7.49 17.24
N GLU A 175 8.52 8.34 18.16
CA GLU A 175 7.10 8.47 18.55
C GLU A 175 6.09 8.58 17.39
N ARG A 176 6.54 9.01 16.20
CA ARG A 176 5.73 9.11 14.98
C ARG A 176 5.57 7.79 14.21
N ILE A 177 6.35 6.77 14.56
CA ILE A 177 6.32 5.42 14.00
C ILE A 177 5.68 4.47 15.00
N VAL A 178 4.74 3.66 14.53
CA VAL A 178 4.13 2.59 15.32
C VAL A 178 4.58 1.25 14.81
N ARG A 179 4.74 0.29 15.73
CA ARG A 179 5.02 -1.09 15.36
C ARG A 179 3.70 -1.84 15.23
N LEU A 180 3.51 -2.46 14.07
CA LEU A 180 2.38 -3.34 13.81
C LEU A 180 2.80 -4.78 14.13
N LEU A 181 2.03 -5.44 14.98
CA LEU A 181 2.15 -6.86 15.26
C LEU A 181 0.99 -7.58 14.59
N CYS A 182 1.31 -8.38 13.58
CA CYS A 182 0.34 -9.14 12.81
C CYS A 182 0.31 -10.60 13.29
N THR A 183 -0.88 -11.19 13.33
CA THR A 183 -1.06 -12.65 13.35
C THR A 183 -1.16 -13.18 11.92
N PRO A 184 -1.07 -14.49 11.68
CA PRO A 184 -1.31 -15.07 10.35
C PRO A 184 -2.65 -14.69 9.73
N ASP A 185 -3.67 -14.41 10.56
CA ASP A 185 -5.00 -13.98 10.11
C ASP A 185 -5.11 -12.47 9.82
N SER A 186 -4.05 -11.70 10.05
CA SER A 186 -4.05 -10.25 9.82
C SER A 186 -3.88 -9.93 8.35
N VAL A 187 -4.95 -9.47 7.71
CA VAL A 187 -4.91 -9.04 6.30
C VAL A 187 -4.69 -7.53 6.22
N LEU A 188 -3.44 -7.13 5.92
CA LEU A 188 -3.09 -5.74 5.67
C LEU A 188 -3.25 -5.41 4.18
N GLY A 189 -3.83 -4.24 3.87
CA GLY A 189 -3.86 -3.74 2.49
C GLY A 189 -2.46 -3.36 1.99
N THR A 190 -2.25 -3.38 0.68
CA THR A 190 -0.95 -3.14 0.02
C THR A 190 -0.83 -1.79 -0.68
N THR A 191 -1.78 -0.88 -0.42
CA THR A 191 -1.95 0.39 -1.13
C THR A 191 -0.72 1.31 -1.14
N ALA A 192 0.05 1.37 -0.06
CA ALA A 192 1.28 2.15 -0.02
C ALA A 192 2.24 1.60 1.04
N TYR A 193 3.46 1.24 0.64
CA TYR A 193 4.47 0.75 1.56
C TYR A 193 5.89 0.93 1.02
N LEU A 194 6.84 0.98 1.95
CA LEU A 194 8.26 0.83 1.68
C LEU A 194 8.68 -0.58 2.08
N VAL A 195 9.45 -1.25 1.23
CA VAL A 195 10.07 -2.54 1.51
C VAL A 195 11.59 -2.40 1.43
N THR A 196 12.30 -2.94 2.41
CA THR A 196 13.77 -2.93 2.43
C THR A 196 14.33 -4.15 1.70
N ARG A 197 15.66 -4.27 1.64
CA ARG A 197 16.32 -5.50 1.15
C ARG A 197 15.79 -6.76 1.86
N SER A 198 15.79 -6.78 3.19
CA SER A 198 15.40 -7.99 3.94
C SER A 198 13.93 -8.35 3.72
N GLY A 199 13.05 -7.35 3.65
CA GLY A 199 11.64 -7.56 3.35
C GLY A 199 11.41 -8.04 1.92
N LEU A 200 12.15 -7.48 0.95
CA LEU A 200 12.05 -7.87 -0.46
C LEU A 200 12.45 -9.34 -0.64
N ASP A 201 13.58 -9.73 -0.07
CA ASP A 201 14.08 -11.11 -0.16
C ASP A 201 13.13 -12.08 0.55
N ALA A 202 12.61 -11.70 1.73
CA ALA A 202 11.66 -12.53 2.47
C ALA A 202 10.34 -12.73 1.71
N LEU A 203 9.76 -11.66 1.14
CA LEU A 203 8.52 -11.73 0.36
C LEU A 203 8.69 -12.59 -0.90
N LEU A 204 9.78 -12.41 -1.64
CA LEU A 204 10.03 -13.18 -2.86
C LEU A 204 10.39 -14.64 -2.55
N ALA A 205 11.07 -14.92 -1.43
CA ALA A 205 11.30 -16.29 -0.97
C ALA A 205 10.00 -16.98 -0.53
N GLU A 206 9.09 -16.27 0.12
CA GLU A 206 7.75 -16.77 0.47
C GLU A 206 6.93 -17.05 -0.81
N HIS A 207 6.95 -16.13 -1.78
CA HIS A 207 6.33 -16.33 -3.08
C HIS A 207 6.92 -17.54 -3.81
N ALA A 208 8.24 -17.73 -3.83
CA ALA A 208 8.85 -18.90 -4.46
C ALA A 208 8.47 -20.22 -3.77
N ARG A 209 8.16 -20.20 -2.46
CA ARG A 209 7.73 -21.39 -1.71
C ARG A 209 6.25 -21.72 -1.88
N HIS A 210 5.39 -20.72 -2.01
CA HIS A 210 3.93 -20.89 -1.87
C HIS A 210 3.10 -20.27 -3.02
N GLY A 211 3.70 -19.42 -3.85
CA GLY A 211 3.03 -18.59 -4.85
C GLY A 211 2.57 -19.32 -6.12
N GLU A 212 3.02 -20.56 -6.34
CA GLU A 212 2.61 -21.38 -7.50
C GLU A 212 1.64 -22.52 -7.14
N GLY A 213 1.11 -22.62 -5.91
CA GLY A 213 0.35 -23.82 -5.52
C GLY A 213 -0.69 -23.65 -4.41
N THR A 214 -1.88 -23.19 -4.77
CA THR A 214 -3.16 -23.63 -4.15
C THR A 214 -4.27 -23.70 -5.20
N VAL A 215 -4.06 -24.52 -6.24
CA VAL A 215 -5.15 -25.28 -6.85
C VAL A 215 -5.05 -26.67 -6.26
N THR A 216 -5.83 -26.96 -5.21
CA THR A 216 -6.19 -28.36 -4.95
C THR A 216 -7.18 -28.74 -6.04
N GLU A 217 -6.64 -29.34 -7.10
CA GLU A 217 -7.42 -30.10 -8.07
C GLU A 217 -8.06 -31.29 -7.36
N GLU A 218 -9.30 -31.14 -6.90
CA GLU A 218 -10.22 -32.26 -7.00
C GLU A 218 -10.80 -32.25 -8.42
N GLY A 219 -10.26 -33.13 -9.27
CA GLY A 219 -10.97 -33.64 -10.44
C GLY A 219 -10.53 -33.12 -11.80
N GLY A 220 -9.58 -33.83 -12.41
CA GLY A 220 -9.74 -34.32 -13.77
C GLY A 220 -9.30 -33.44 -14.93
N GLY A 221 -8.13 -33.79 -15.49
CA GLY A 221 -8.00 -34.00 -16.93
C GLY A 221 -7.62 -32.80 -17.81
N ALA A 222 -6.37 -32.85 -18.28
CA ALA A 222 -5.91 -32.46 -19.62
C ALA A 222 -5.77 -30.96 -20.00
N GLU A 223 -4.53 -30.65 -20.40
CA GLU A 223 -4.12 -29.79 -21.52
C GLU A 223 -3.93 -28.26 -21.36
N THR A 224 -2.63 -27.91 -21.32
CA THR A 224 -1.88 -26.92 -22.13
C THR A 224 -1.97 -25.41 -21.89
N GLU A 225 -0.75 -24.86 -21.65
CA GLU A 225 -0.13 -23.62 -22.15
C GLU A 225 -0.91 -22.29 -22.10
N GLY A 226 -0.46 -21.39 -21.23
CA GLY A 226 -0.74 -19.95 -21.30
C GLY A 226 0.52 -19.14 -21.05
N SER A 227 1.20 -18.72 -22.12
CA SER A 227 2.38 -17.84 -22.04
C SER A 227 1.96 -16.41 -21.69
N TYR A 228 2.55 -15.84 -20.64
CA TYR A 228 2.41 -14.43 -20.27
C TYR A 228 3.07 -13.55 -21.34
N ARG A 229 2.30 -12.69 -22.02
CA ARG A 229 2.82 -11.74 -23.03
C ARG A 229 2.76 -10.32 -22.48
N GLU A 230 3.92 -9.80 -22.13
CA GLU A 230 4.16 -8.39 -21.84
C GLU A 230 4.11 -7.59 -23.16
N SER A 231 3.20 -6.62 -23.29
CA SER A 231 3.04 -5.81 -24.50
C SER A 231 3.95 -4.58 -24.46
N THR A 232 5.20 -4.74 -24.92
CA THR A 232 6.10 -3.60 -25.16
C THR A 232 5.79 -2.94 -26.51
N GLY A 233 5.09 -1.82 -26.49
CA GLY A 233 4.85 -0.99 -27.67
C GLY A 233 6.13 -0.31 -28.16
N ARG A 234 6.68 -0.76 -29.29
CA ARG A 234 7.65 0.01 -30.10
C ARG A 234 6.92 0.72 -31.24
N ARG A 235 6.77 2.04 -31.12
CA ARG A 235 6.69 2.93 -32.29
C ARG A 235 8.08 3.00 -32.92
N ARG A 236 8.17 2.72 -34.22
CA ARG A 236 9.17 3.35 -35.10
C ARG A 236 8.48 3.78 -36.39
N GLU A 237 9.04 4.88 -36.87
CA GLU A 237 8.68 5.77 -37.96
C GLU A 237 8.45 5.07 -39.31
#